data_AF-A0A5D3AL80-F1
#
_entry.id   AF-A0A5D3AL80-F1
#
_cell.length_a   1.000
_cell.length_b   1.000
_cell.length_c   1.000
_cell.angle_alpha   90.00
_cell.angle_beta   90.00
_cell.angle_gamma   90.00
#
_symmetry.space_group_name_H-M   'P 1'
#
loop_
_entity.id
_entity.type
_entity.pdbx_description
1 polymer ?
#
loop_
_entity_poly.entity_id
_entity_poly.type
_entity_poly.pdbx_seq_one_letter_code
_entity_poly.pdbx_strand_id
1 'polypeptide(L)'
;MAQRVTLRKRQPYNTTSNRRRVVKTPGGKLVVHHLKKIASAPKCGDCGFALAGIPVLRPRQYATLSKRQKTVQRAYGGSVCATCVKQRYVPPSLLLDPPLISFSLSPHYPSLNHIPPLPTNDKRQFANNRITRAFLIEEATIVKRMLKDKVAARK
;
A
#
# COMPACT_ATOMS: atom_id res chain seq x y z
N MET A 1 -42.07 -8.21 -0.77
CA MET A 1 -41.64 -6.98 -0.07
C MET A 1 -40.29 -7.24 0.59
N ALA A 2 -39.34 -6.30 0.50
CA ALA A 2 -38.04 -6.45 1.17
C ALA A 2 -38.17 -6.18 2.69
N GLN A 3 -37.57 -7.04 3.52
CA GLN A 3 -37.62 -6.90 4.97
C GLN A 3 -36.76 -5.70 5.42
N ARG A 4 -37.39 -4.70 6.05
CA ARG A 4 -36.72 -3.52 6.61
C ARG A 4 -36.15 -3.83 8.00
N VAL A 5 -35.11 -3.10 8.40
CA VAL A 5 -34.44 -3.28 9.70
C VAL A 5 -34.31 -1.94 10.42
N THR A 6 -34.49 -1.95 11.73
CA THR A 6 -34.36 -0.77 12.61
C THR A 6 -32.96 -0.68 13.23
N LEU A 7 -32.55 0.54 13.58
CA LEU A 7 -31.28 0.79 14.26
C LEU A 7 -31.40 0.48 15.75
N ARG A 8 -30.34 -0.09 16.33
CA ARG A 8 -30.31 -0.46 17.75
C ARG A 8 -29.79 0.64 18.67
N LYS A 9 -29.06 1.61 18.11
CA LYS A 9 -28.53 2.77 18.84
C LYS A 9 -29.36 4.01 18.51
N ARG A 10 -29.42 4.94 19.46
CA ARG A 10 -30.10 6.24 19.30
C ARG A 10 -29.53 7.08 18.16
N GLN A 11 -28.22 7.01 17.88
CA GLN A 11 -27.58 7.77 16.81
C GLN A 11 -28.01 7.25 15.42
N PRO A 12 -28.77 8.04 14.62
CA PRO A 12 -29.34 7.56 13.36
C PRO A 12 -28.40 7.74 12.17
N TYR A 13 -27.42 8.64 12.27
CA TYR A 13 -26.56 9.06 11.17
C TYR A 13 -25.53 7.99 10.75
N ASN A 14 -25.24 7.95 9.44
CA ASN A 14 -24.24 7.08 8.82
C ASN A 14 -22.83 7.68 8.94
N THR A 15 -22.21 7.50 10.10
CA THR A 15 -20.84 7.99 10.38
C THR A 15 -19.84 6.83 10.41
N THR A 16 -18.55 7.13 10.32
CA THR A 16 -17.47 6.12 10.40
C THR A 16 -17.45 5.36 11.74
N SER A 17 -17.90 5.99 12.82
CA SER A 17 -18.07 5.36 14.15
C SER A 17 -19.30 4.46 14.23
N ASN A 18 -20.33 4.74 13.42
CA ASN A 18 -21.62 4.06 13.44
C ASN A 18 -21.80 3.14 12.23
N ARG A 19 -20.74 2.40 11.88
CA ARG A 19 -20.79 1.38 10.82
C ARG A 19 -21.66 0.19 11.24
N ARG A 20 -22.37 -0.37 10.26
CA ARG A 20 -23.43 -1.35 10.48
C ARG A 20 -23.28 -2.52 9.51
N ARG A 21 -23.65 -3.72 9.95
CA ARG A 21 -23.80 -4.91 9.12
C ARG A 21 -25.15 -5.55 9.41
N VAL A 22 -25.92 -5.83 8.38
CA VAL A 22 -27.16 -6.61 8.51
C VAL A 22 -26.77 -8.08 8.51
N VAL A 23 -27.22 -8.83 9.52
CA VAL A 23 -26.93 -10.26 9.68
C VAL A 23 -28.26 -10.99 9.88
N LYS A 24 -28.37 -12.19 9.29
CA LYS A 24 -29.48 -13.12 9.57
C LYS A 24 -29.20 -13.81 10.90
N THR A 25 -30.10 -13.65 11.86
CA THR A 25 -30.02 -14.38 13.12
C THR A 25 -30.46 -15.83 12.92
N PRO A 26 -30.09 -16.76 13.82
CA PRO A 26 -30.56 -18.14 13.79
C PRO A 26 -32.10 -18.25 13.75
N GLY A 27 -32.82 -17.31 14.39
CA GLY A 27 -34.28 -17.23 14.35
C GLY A 27 -34.88 -16.66 13.05
N GLY A 28 -34.10 -16.59 11.96
CA GLY A 28 -34.58 -16.17 10.64
C GLY A 28 -34.86 -14.67 10.48
N LYS A 29 -34.49 -13.83 11.45
CA LYS A 29 -34.74 -12.38 11.41
C LYS A 29 -33.50 -11.60 10.96
N LEU A 30 -33.69 -10.56 10.15
CA LEU A 30 -32.61 -9.63 9.81
C LEU A 30 -32.40 -8.62 10.95
N VAL A 31 -31.18 -8.53 11.46
CA VAL A 31 -30.82 -7.62 12.58
C VAL A 31 -29.56 -6.83 12.23
N VAL A 32 -29.52 -5.56 12.65
CA VAL A 32 -28.33 -4.71 12.54
C VAL A 32 -27.34 -4.99 13.67
N HIS A 33 -26.10 -5.31 13.31
CA HIS A 33 -24.95 -5.29 14.22
C HIS A 33 -24.07 -4.06 13.97
N HIS A 34 -23.65 -3.40 15.05
CA HIS A 34 -22.72 -2.28 14.97
C HIS A 34 -21.29 -2.79 14.92
N LEU A 35 -20.58 -2.42 13.86
CA LEU A 35 -19.17 -2.75 13.70
C LEU A 35 -18.31 -1.68 14.36
N LYS A 36 -17.19 -2.10 14.94
CA LYS A 36 -16.14 -1.19 15.39
C LYS A 36 -15.47 -0.58 14.14
N LYS A 37 -15.05 0.70 14.20
CA LYS A 37 -14.11 1.28 13.21
C LYS A 37 -12.94 0.33 12.89
N ILE A 38 -12.51 0.35 11.63
CA ILE A 38 -11.34 -0.39 11.16
C ILE A 38 -10.09 0.19 11.82
N ALA A 39 -9.16 -0.69 12.19
CA ALA A 39 -7.85 -0.31 12.70
C ALA A 39 -6.86 -0.05 11.55
N SER A 40 -5.95 0.89 11.75
CA SER A 40 -4.79 1.08 10.87
C SER A 40 -3.65 0.16 11.30
N ALA A 41 -2.85 -0.30 10.35
CA ALA A 41 -1.64 -1.06 10.66
C ALA A 41 -0.63 -0.19 11.44
N PRO A 42 0.16 -0.79 12.35
CA PRO A 42 1.27 -0.09 12.99
C PRO A 42 2.31 0.26 11.93
N LYS A 43 2.72 1.53 11.92
CA LYS A 43 3.67 2.07 10.93
C LYS A 43 5.07 2.15 11.52
N CYS A 44 6.07 2.06 10.66
CA CYS A 44 7.44 2.36 11.00
C CYS A 44 7.60 3.86 11.32
N GLY A 45 8.40 4.18 12.34
CA GLY A 45 8.72 5.57 12.71
C GLY A 45 9.43 6.35 11.60
N ASP A 46 10.39 5.72 10.91
CA ASP A 46 11.23 6.40 9.92
C ASP A 46 10.57 6.48 8.53
N CYS A 47 10.19 5.33 7.96
CA CYS A 47 9.68 5.26 6.58
C CYS A 47 8.14 5.29 6.46
N GLY A 48 7.41 5.19 7.57
CA GLY A 48 5.94 5.19 7.55
C GLY A 48 5.27 3.94 6.95
N PHE A 49 6.04 2.95 6.47
CA PHE A 49 5.51 1.68 5.97
C PHE A 49 4.91 0.82 7.09
N ALA A 50 3.92 0.00 6.76
CA ALA A 50 3.29 -0.91 7.71
C ALA A 50 4.29 -2.00 8.16
N LEU A 51 4.37 -2.22 9.48
CA LEU A 51 5.26 -3.22 10.06
C LEU A 51 4.71 -4.63 9.83
N ALA A 52 5.54 -5.50 9.25
CA ALA A 52 5.23 -6.90 9.06
C ALA A 52 5.29 -7.68 10.39
N GLY A 53 4.43 -8.69 10.53
CA GLY A 53 4.41 -9.60 11.68
C GLY A 53 3.65 -9.08 12.91
N ILE A 54 3.10 -7.86 12.87
CA ILE A 54 2.31 -7.29 13.96
C ILE A 54 0.84 -7.22 13.53
N PRO A 55 -0.11 -7.75 14.33
CA PRO A 55 -1.51 -7.81 13.94
C PRO A 55 -2.14 -6.42 13.90
N VAL A 56 -2.97 -6.16 12.88
CA VAL A 56 -3.65 -4.87 12.71
C VAL A 56 -4.86 -4.78 13.65
N LEU A 57 -4.67 -4.17 14.82
CA LEU A 57 -5.69 -4.07 15.86
C LEU A 57 -5.83 -2.64 16.40
N ARG A 58 -6.90 -2.40 17.16
CA ARG A 58 -7.12 -1.11 17.83
C ARG A 58 -6.25 -0.98 19.07
N PRO A 59 -5.84 0.23 19.49
CA PRO A 59 -5.03 0.46 20.69
C PRO A 59 -5.50 -0.30 21.93
N ARG A 60 -6.81 -0.30 22.20
CA ARG A 60 -7.41 -1.04 23.33
C ARG A 60 -7.22 -2.56 23.26
N GLN A 61 -7.19 -3.14 22.07
CA GLN A 61 -7.01 -4.59 21.89
C GLN A 61 -5.56 -5.02 22.11
N TYR A 62 -4.59 -4.13 21.86
CA TYR A 62 -3.17 -4.40 22.14
C TYR A 62 -2.89 -4.57 23.64
N ALA A 63 -3.70 -3.96 24.52
CA ALA A 63 -3.57 -4.16 25.96
C ALA A 63 -3.78 -5.63 26.36
N THR A 64 -4.63 -6.37 25.64
CA THR A 64 -4.94 -7.77 25.91
C THR A 64 -3.93 -8.75 25.30
N LEU A 65 -3.18 -8.33 24.27
CA LEU A 65 -2.22 -9.21 23.61
C LEU A 65 -0.93 -9.39 24.41
N SER A 66 -0.36 -10.59 24.28
CA SER A 66 0.97 -10.91 24.80
C SER A 66 2.06 -10.06 24.12
N LYS A 67 3.21 -9.87 24.78
CA LYS A 67 4.34 -9.09 24.25
C LYS A 67 4.85 -9.65 22.91
N ARG A 68 4.95 -10.97 22.79
CA ARG A 68 5.43 -11.67 21.57
C ARG A 68 4.63 -11.30 20.33
N GLN A 69 3.33 -11.06 20.46
CA GLN A 69 2.47 -10.68 19.32
C GLN A 69 2.55 -9.20 18.97
N LYS A 70 3.06 -8.36 19.88
CA LYS A 70 3.18 -6.90 19.71
C LYS A 70 4.51 -6.49 19.09
N THR A 71 5.53 -7.34 19.17
CA THR A 71 6.91 -7.03 18.78
C THR A 71 7.50 -8.13 17.92
N VAL A 72 8.53 -7.80 17.14
CA VAL A 72 9.34 -8.78 16.40
C VAL A 72 10.68 -8.99 17.14
N GLN A 73 11.21 -10.21 17.14
CA GLN A 73 12.48 -10.56 17.80
C GLN A 73 13.69 -10.02 17.01
N ARG A 74 13.94 -8.72 17.14
CA ARG A 74 15.12 -7.98 16.64
C ARG A 74 15.26 -6.65 17.38
N ALA A 75 16.39 -5.97 17.19
CA ALA A 75 16.52 -4.59 17.66
C ALA A 75 15.47 -3.67 17.01
N TYR A 76 14.92 -2.75 17.82
CA TYR A 76 13.81 -1.84 17.45
C TYR A 76 12.56 -2.57 16.91
N GLY A 77 12.35 -3.83 17.30
CA GLY A 77 11.20 -4.62 16.89
C GLY A 77 9.87 -4.02 17.37
N GLY A 78 9.02 -3.60 16.43
CA GLY A 78 7.71 -3.01 16.74
C GLY A 78 7.62 -1.50 16.51
N SER A 79 8.75 -0.82 16.33
CA SER A 79 8.79 0.61 16.01
C SER A 79 9.43 0.89 14.65
N VAL A 80 10.44 0.11 14.27
CA VAL A 80 11.23 0.32 13.04
C VAL A 80 11.21 -0.92 12.15
N CYS A 81 11.17 -0.74 10.82
CA CYS A 81 11.21 -1.82 9.84
C CYS A 81 12.63 -2.42 9.70
N ALA A 82 12.75 -3.62 9.14
CA ALA A 82 14.06 -4.30 9.02
C ALA A 82 15.05 -3.50 8.16
N THR A 83 14.59 -2.81 7.11
CA THR A 83 15.44 -2.00 6.22
C THR A 83 16.03 -0.79 6.94
N CYS A 84 15.20 -0.03 7.65
CA CYS A 84 15.67 1.12 8.43
C CYS A 84 16.58 0.70 9.58
N VAL A 85 16.32 -0.47 10.20
CA VAL A 85 17.24 -1.04 11.20
C VAL A 85 18.61 -1.34 10.58
N LYS A 86 18.67 -1.96 9.39
CA LYS A 86 19.95 -2.22 8.69
C LYS A 86 20.74 -0.94 8.40
N GLN A 87 20.07 0.11 7.94
CA GLN A 87 20.70 1.42 7.69
C GLN A 87 21.29 2.05 8.95
N ARG A 88 20.72 1.78 10.13
CA ARG A 88 21.26 2.25 11.41
C ARG A 88 22.50 1.46 11.85
N TYR A 89 22.57 0.17 11.54
CA TYR A 89 23.67 -0.71 11.95
C TYR A 89 24.90 -0.62 11.04
N VAL A 90 24.69 -0.42 9.74
CA VAL A 90 25.78 -0.19 8.79
C VAL A 90 25.81 1.30 8.49
N PRO A 91 26.43 2.13 9.36
CA PRO A 91 26.66 3.51 9.01
C PRO A 91 27.54 3.54 7.75
N PRO A 92 27.28 4.47 6.81
CA PRO A 92 28.04 4.56 5.56
C PRO A 92 29.56 4.77 5.76
N SER A 93 30.00 5.08 6.99
CA SER A 93 31.39 5.28 7.37
C SER A 93 32.22 3.99 7.50
N LEU A 94 31.63 2.79 7.47
CA LEU A 94 32.39 1.52 7.50
C LEU A 94 32.66 0.94 6.09
N LEU A 95 32.35 1.69 5.04
CA LEU A 95 32.82 1.44 3.67
C LEU A 95 33.93 2.42 3.26
N LEU A 96 34.40 3.27 4.17
CA LEU A 96 35.69 3.93 4.01
C LEU A 96 36.74 3.08 4.74
N ASP A 97 37.37 2.21 3.97
CA ASP A 97 38.81 2.02 4.16
C ASP A 97 39.44 3.42 4.27
N PRO A 98 40.31 3.70 5.26
CA PRO A 98 40.89 5.01 5.40
C PRO A 98 41.72 5.32 4.14
N PRO A 99 41.51 6.45 3.43
CA PRO A 99 42.41 6.82 2.34
C PRO A 99 43.69 7.39 2.97
N LEU A 100 44.62 6.51 3.32
CA LEU A 100 46.02 6.84 3.10
C LEU A 100 46.25 6.69 1.60
N ILE A 101 46.05 7.77 0.85
CA ILE A 101 46.87 8.21 -0.28
C ILE A 101 46.27 9.51 -0.82
N SER A 102 47.05 10.54 -0.60
CA SER A 102 47.14 11.85 -1.22
C SER A 102 46.74 11.97 -2.70
N PHE A 103 46.36 13.21 -3.04
CA PHE A 103 46.60 13.92 -4.31
C PHE A 103 45.54 13.82 -5.42
N SER A 104 44.90 14.98 -5.63
CA SER A 104 44.62 15.64 -6.91
C SER A 104 44.31 14.73 -8.11
N LEU A 105 43.04 14.69 -8.52
CA LEU A 105 42.56 15.38 -9.73
C LEU A 105 41.08 15.05 -9.91
N SER A 106 40.24 16.07 -9.95
CA SER A 106 38.93 15.98 -10.59
C SER A 106 39.11 15.49 -12.04
N PRO A 107 38.20 14.63 -12.52
CA PRO A 107 37.26 15.18 -13.48
C PRO A 107 35.81 14.77 -13.19
N HIS A 108 34.92 15.73 -13.43
CA HIS A 108 33.48 15.62 -13.58
C HIS A 108 32.85 14.22 -13.61
N TYR A 109 32.11 13.89 -12.54
CA TYR A 109 30.96 13.00 -12.65
C TYR A 109 29.70 13.84 -12.86
N PRO A 110 28.88 13.57 -13.89
CA PRO A 110 27.64 14.28 -14.12
C PRO A 110 26.65 14.00 -12.98
N SER A 111 25.84 15.02 -12.71
CA SER A 111 24.79 15.12 -11.69
C SER A 111 24.08 13.81 -11.33
N LEU A 112 23.94 13.62 -10.02
CA LEU A 112 23.10 12.69 -9.24
C LEU A 112 21.59 12.79 -9.56
N ASN A 113 21.20 12.63 -10.81
CA ASN A 113 19.80 12.52 -11.22
C ASN A 113 19.66 11.33 -12.15
N HIS A 114 19.74 10.09 -11.62
CA HIS A 114 19.05 8.91 -12.16
C HIS A 114 19.26 7.71 -11.23
N ILE A 115 18.51 7.71 -10.12
CA ILE A 115 18.03 6.45 -9.56
C ILE A 115 16.56 6.39 -9.98
N PRO A 116 16.16 5.49 -10.90
CA PRO A 116 14.75 5.31 -11.19
C PRO A 116 14.05 4.84 -9.90
N PRO A 117 12.88 5.42 -9.54
CA PRO A 117 12.15 4.97 -8.37
C PRO A 117 11.77 3.49 -8.52
N LEU A 118 12.05 2.71 -7.48
CA LEU A 118 11.57 1.32 -7.39
C LEU A 118 10.05 1.29 -7.59
N PRO A 119 9.50 0.30 -8.32
CA PRO A 119 8.09 0.27 -8.64
C PRO A 119 7.27 0.13 -7.35
N THR A 120 6.58 1.20 -6.97
CA THR A 120 5.54 1.13 -5.95
C THR A 120 4.39 0.31 -6.53
N ASN A 121 3.89 -0.65 -5.75
CA ASN A 121 2.73 -1.47 -6.11
C ASN A 121 1.44 -0.63 -5.95
N ASP A 122 1.39 0.48 -6.69
CA ASP A 122 0.34 1.48 -6.64
C ASP A 122 -0.78 1.08 -7.59
N LYS A 123 -1.94 0.73 -7.03
CA LYS A 123 -3.16 0.39 -7.78
C LYS A 123 -3.58 1.46 -8.80
N ARG A 124 -3.13 2.71 -8.60
CA ARG A 124 -3.32 3.84 -9.54
C ARG A 124 -2.48 3.70 -10.81
N GLN A 125 -1.23 3.25 -10.72
CA GLN A 125 -0.39 3.02 -11.89
C GLN A 125 -0.92 1.85 -12.74
N PHE A 126 -1.41 0.78 -12.09
CA PHE A 126 -2.05 -0.35 -12.80
C PHE A 126 -3.36 0.03 -13.51
N ALA A 127 -4.18 0.91 -12.92
CA ALA A 127 -5.42 1.37 -13.55
C ALA A 127 -5.14 2.27 -14.76
N ASN A 128 -4.20 3.21 -14.64
CA ASN A 128 -3.81 4.10 -15.73
C ASN A 128 -3.19 3.33 -16.90
N ASN A 129 -2.33 2.34 -16.62
CA ASN A 129 -1.73 1.47 -17.64
C ASN A 129 -2.75 0.56 -18.36
N ARG A 130 -3.91 0.31 -17.74
CA ARG A 130 -4.98 -0.51 -18.34
C ARG A 130 -5.86 0.30 -19.29
N ILE A 131 -6.17 1.55 -18.93
CA ILE A 131 -6.96 2.46 -19.76
C ILE A 131 -6.15 2.86 -21.00
N THR A 132 -4.88 3.21 -20.84
CA THR A 132 -4.01 3.56 -21.98
C THR A 132 -3.77 2.39 -22.92
N ARG A 133 -3.61 1.16 -22.40
CA ARG A 133 -3.52 -0.06 -23.23
C ARG A 133 -4.80 -0.35 -24.01
N ALA A 134 -5.98 -0.18 -23.40
CA ALA A 134 -7.25 -0.41 -24.09
C ALA A 134 -7.41 0.56 -25.28
N PHE A 135 -7.11 1.84 -25.05
CA PHE A 135 -7.18 2.88 -26.08
C PHE A 135 -6.21 2.62 -27.25
N LEU A 136 -4.94 2.29 -26.96
CA LEU A 136 -3.93 2.00 -28.00
C LEU A 136 -4.27 0.75 -28.83
N ILE A 137 -4.92 -0.25 -28.24
CA ILE A 137 -5.39 -1.43 -28.97
C ILE A 137 -6.52 -1.06 -29.92
N GLU A 138 -7.50 -0.27 -29.45
CA GLU A 138 -8.59 0.21 -30.30
C GLU A 138 -8.07 1.03 -31.48
N GLU A 139 -7.19 2.00 -31.24
CA GLU A 139 -6.58 2.81 -32.29
C GLU A 139 -5.81 1.94 -33.30
N ALA A 140 -5.00 0.99 -32.84
CA ALA A 140 -4.27 0.08 -33.72
C ALA A 140 -5.21 -0.79 -34.57
N THR A 141 -6.35 -1.22 -34.02
CA THR A 141 -7.34 -1.99 -34.80
C THR A 141 -8.04 -1.15 -35.87
N ILE A 142 -8.32 0.14 -35.59
CA ILE A 142 -8.90 1.08 -36.56
C ILE A 142 -7.90 1.34 -37.68
N VAL A 143 -6.65 1.67 -37.36
CA VAL A 143 -5.59 1.91 -38.35
C VAL A 143 -5.38 0.67 -39.22
N LYS A 144 -5.40 -0.53 -38.64
CA LYS A 144 -5.25 -1.78 -39.38
C LYS A 144 -6.43 -2.07 -40.31
N ARG A 145 -7.66 -1.66 -39.96
CA ARG A 145 -8.83 -1.70 -40.86
C ARG A 145 -8.67 -0.70 -42.00
N MET A 146 -8.36 0.56 -41.71
CA MET A 146 -8.17 1.60 -42.73
C MET A 146 -7.07 1.24 -43.73
N LEU A 147 -5.97 0.64 -43.26
CA LEU A 147 -4.89 0.19 -44.15
C LEU A 147 -5.34 -0.99 -45.03
N LYS A 148 -6.13 -1.93 -44.49
CA LYS A 148 -6.70 -3.02 -45.30
C LYS A 148 -7.66 -2.49 -46.35
N ASP A 149 -8.51 -1.53 -46.01
CA ASP A 149 -9.47 -0.92 -46.93
C ASP A 149 -8.75 -0.13 -48.03
N LYS A 150 -7.67 0.60 -47.69
CA LYS A 150 -6.80 1.28 -48.68
C LYS A 150 -6.08 0.31 -49.61
N VAL A 151 -5.65 -0.85 -49.12
CA VAL A 151 -5.01 -1.90 -49.94
C VAL A 151 -6.04 -2.57 -50.84
N ALA A 152 -7.26 -2.79 -50.34
CA ALA A 152 -8.37 -3.33 -51.12
C ALA A 152 -8.82 -2.36 -52.22
N ALA A 153 -8.86 -1.05 -51.96
CA ALA A 153 -9.20 -0.02 -52.94
C ALA A 153 -8.10 0.27 -53.97
N ARG A 154 -6.86 -0.21 -53.75
CA ARG A 154 -5.73 -0.09 -54.69
C ARG A 154 -5.59 -1.31 -55.62
N LYS A 155 -6.33 -2.39 -55.36
CA LYS A 155 -6.44 -3.56 -56.25
C LYS A 155 -7.66 -3.41 -57.14
#